data_AF-A0A9Q9YUR8-F1
#
_entry.id   AF-A0A9Q9YUR8-F1
#
_cell.length_a   1.000
_cell.length_b   1.000
_cell.length_c   1.000
_cell.angle_alpha   90.00
_cell.angle_beta   90.00
_cell.angle_gamma   90.00
#
_symmetry.space_group_name_H-M   'P 1'
#
loop_
_entity.id
_entity.type
_entity.pdbx_description
1 polymer ?
#
loop_
_entity_poly.entity_id
_entity_poly.type
_entity_poly.pdbx_seq_one_letter_code
_entity_poly.pdbx_strand_id
1 'polypeptide(L)'
;MDADVEASSEIDVILQQIAELDKWREIFNSRGSELTHGYLKVAVCHFSPWHAVSQSDESMWVSAWLQSSQQTLYHRLKERCVFVTTLPGSYFTRHIANAMCETFYCNNRVHVKAIMTDYQDLLRTIKSLQHSRLSYIELLQEEVKRNQDRPSEKIKSEEDSDDSSRPATSAHHVSTQNEQFTAPYSIPQTLTVSPSLGGQPLSPELAVSLRNILFGNTFHIFNYEWKKSFFKFREPFSDMAYALETERLGGACAIQMVVQAHIIKYLLFNRSVNSEFTMQSMVMVGENEQKKALAAALSDILWTAGEEQTATVCLVTSERCFTPYMDYKLDNFTERLHIFTFKKKDDVRSFIWEHIQCFKEEGSHGIILFLYSLIFSRTIDRIRADFDSTTTHLLHLSLGNFVCRQALLNLLLTGHATPQVFNGTSLNDEQHKAFAQPLHGVLTRSHVGYLLWNREQVNHAQLPLVGSMLKTPRLPIWVCNINGTYSVLFSPNRSLLSDWKMEHLFQLYFYNGHPTQLSTTMLTIDTHSHHWEAENNDIQGDPEKKFPSVEMTIRTKWEGAVIDWNGTVPFF
;
A
#
# COMPACT_ATOMS: atom_id res chain seq x y z
N MET A 1 -33.07 -24.40 -25.26
CA MET A 1 -33.40 -23.51 -26.40
C MET A 1 -33.23 -22.03 -26.04
N ASP A 2 -33.05 -21.68 -24.75
CA ASP A 2 -32.87 -20.29 -24.30
C ASP A 2 -31.41 -19.79 -24.26
N ALA A 3 -30.40 -20.66 -24.36
CA ALA A 3 -28.97 -20.26 -24.33
C ALA A 3 -28.46 -19.69 -25.67
N ASP A 4 -29.05 -20.08 -26.80
CA ASP A 4 -28.69 -19.55 -28.12
C ASP A 4 -29.28 -18.15 -28.39
N VAL A 5 -30.27 -17.73 -27.60
CA VAL A 5 -30.89 -16.40 -27.70
C VAL A 5 -30.06 -15.34 -26.96
N GLU A 6 -29.38 -15.71 -25.86
CA GLU A 6 -28.53 -14.79 -25.09
C GLU A 6 -27.19 -14.49 -25.79
N ALA A 7 -26.55 -15.47 -26.43
CA ALA A 7 -25.30 -15.24 -27.18
C ALA A 7 -25.50 -14.39 -28.45
N SER A 8 -26.69 -14.47 -29.08
CA SER A 8 -27.06 -13.57 -30.19
C SER A 8 -27.21 -12.12 -29.71
N SER A 9 -27.70 -11.92 -28.48
CA SER A 9 -27.96 -10.59 -27.92
C SER A 9 -26.68 -9.79 -27.61
N GLU A 10 -25.60 -10.44 -27.17
CA GLU A 10 -24.31 -9.77 -26.92
C GLU A 10 -23.61 -9.35 -28.21
N ILE A 11 -23.70 -10.17 -29.26
CA ILE A 11 -23.12 -9.84 -30.58
C ILE A 11 -23.91 -8.69 -31.22
N ASP A 12 -25.24 -8.68 -31.09
CA ASP A 12 -26.08 -7.59 -31.60
C ASP A 12 -25.81 -6.26 -30.86
N VAL A 13 -25.54 -6.31 -29.55
CA VAL A 13 -25.13 -5.12 -28.75
C VAL A 13 -23.77 -4.58 -29.22
N ILE A 14 -22.81 -5.46 -29.51
CA ILE A 14 -21.49 -5.06 -30.03
C ILE A 14 -21.61 -4.47 -31.45
N LEU A 15 -22.42 -5.07 -32.32
CA LEU A 15 -22.66 -4.56 -33.68
C LEU A 15 -23.41 -3.21 -33.65
N GLN A 16 -24.30 -3.00 -32.68
CA GLN A 16 -25.01 -1.74 -32.49
C GLN A 16 -24.09 -0.62 -31.97
N GLN A 17 -23.15 -0.94 -31.07
CA GLN A 17 -22.11 0.00 -30.63
C GLN A 17 -21.13 0.38 -31.76
N ILE A 18 -20.84 -0.56 -32.68
CA ILE A 18 -20.04 -0.29 -33.88
C ILE A 18 -20.81 0.61 -34.86
N ALA A 19 -22.09 0.38 -35.07
CA ALA A 19 -22.94 1.25 -35.90
C ALA A 19 -23.10 2.67 -35.33
N GLU A 20 -23.09 2.83 -34.00
CA GLU A 20 -23.04 4.15 -33.37
C GLU A 20 -21.71 4.87 -33.60
N LEU A 21 -20.58 4.15 -33.59
CA LEU A 21 -19.26 4.72 -33.92
C LEU A 21 -19.20 5.26 -35.35
N ASP A 22 -19.84 4.58 -36.32
CA ASP A 22 -19.94 5.06 -37.69
C ASP A 22 -20.84 6.30 -37.82
N LYS A 23 -21.93 6.40 -37.04
CA LYS A 23 -22.75 7.62 -36.92
C LYS A 23 -21.96 8.79 -36.33
N TRP A 24 -21.18 8.54 -35.28
CA TRP A 24 -20.31 9.57 -34.71
C TRP A 24 -19.27 10.04 -35.74
N ARG A 25 -18.74 9.12 -36.55
CA ARG A 25 -17.82 9.44 -37.66
C ARG A 25 -18.47 10.32 -38.73
N GLU A 26 -19.72 10.08 -39.11
CA GLU A 26 -20.49 10.98 -40.01
C GLU A 26 -20.73 12.37 -39.39
N ILE A 27 -21.00 12.45 -38.08
CA ILE A 27 -21.18 13.72 -37.35
C ILE A 27 -19.88 14.52 -37.29
N PHE A 28 -18.73 13.87 -37.10
CA PHE A 28 -17.43 14.54 -37.10
C PHE A 28 -16.99 14.95 -38.51
N ASN A 29 -17.33 14.18 -39.53
CA ASN A 29 -17.08 14.50 -40.94
C ASN A 29 -17.94 15.66 -41.43
N SER A 30 -19.23 15.69 -41.08
CA SER A 30 -20.16 16.78 -41.46
C SER A 30 -19.85 18.12 -40.80
N ARG A 31 -19.06 18.13 -39.71
CA ARG A 31 -18.59 19.34 -39.00
C ARG A 31 -17.15 19.75 -39.34
N GLY A 32 -16.56 19.18 -40.39
CA GLY A 32 -15.26 19.59 -40.94
C GLY A 32 -14.07 19.44 -39.97
N SER A 33 -14.13 18.49 -39.03
CA SER A 33 -13.06 18.27 -38.03
C SER A 33 -12.09 17.14 -38.39
N GLU A 34 -11.96 16.82 -39.68
CA GLU A 34 -10.94 15.91 -40.21
C GLU A 34 -9.81 16.75 -40.83
N LEU A 35 -8.58 16.64 -40.28
CA LEU A 35 -7.41 17.14 -40.98
C LEU A 35 -6.98 16.09 -41.99
N THR A 36 -6.74 16.53 -43.22
CA THR A 36 -6.22 15.71 -44.31
C THR A 36 -5.02 14.89 -43.80
N HIS A 37 -5.06 13.57 -44.04
CA HIS A 37 -4.13 12.51 -43.60
C HIS A 37 -4.53 11.65 -42.38
N GLY A 38 -5.80 11.63 -41.97
CA GLY A 38 -6.34 10.52 -41.17
C GLY A 38 -5.97 10.51 -39.68
N TYR A 39 -5.78 11.68 -39.08
CA TYR A 39 -5.54 11.82 -37.63
C TYR A 39 -6.82 12.29 -36.90
N LEU A 40 -7.22 11.60 -35.82
CA LEU A 40 -8.34 11.98 -34.96
C LEU A 40 -7.86 12.71 -33.69
N LYS A 41 -8.54 13.79 -33.33
CA LYS A 41 -8.30 14.55 -32.09
C LYS A 41 -9.22 13.99 -31.00
N VAL A 42 -8.72 13.14 -30.11
CA VAL A 42 -9.53 12.57 -29.02
C VAL A 42 -9.44 13.47 -27.79
N ALA A 43 -10.58 14.03 -27.36
CA ALA A 43 -10.76 14.59 -26.02
C ALA A 43 -11.35 13.48 -25.13
N VAL A 44 -10.73 13.22 -23.98
CA VAL A 44 -11.21 12.22 -23.02
C VAL A 44 -12.27 12.88 -22.14
N CYS A 45 -13.55 12.57 -22.39
CA CYS A 45 -14.64 12.86 -21.45
C CYS A 45 -14.94 11.59 -20.63
N HIS A 46 -14.89 11.69 -19.29
CA HIS A 46 -15.42 10.65 -18.41
C HIS A 46 -16.93 10.83 -18.27
N PHE A 47 -17.71 9.86 -18.75
CA PHE A 47 -19.11 9.69 -18.35
C PHE A 47 -19.22 8.44 -17.48
N SER A 48 -19.80 8.58 -16.28
CA SER A 48 -20.36 7.46 -15.51
C SER A 48 -21.86 7.38 -15.79
N PRO A 49 -22.44 6.18 -15.89
CA PRO A 49 -23.84 6.01 -16.28
C PRO A 49 -24.78 6.29 -15.09
N TRP A 50 -26.02 6.67 -15.42
CA TRP A 50 -27.21 6.83 -14.56
C TRP A 50 -27.47 8.21 -13.93
N HIS A 51 -28.03 9.13 -14.74
CA HIS A 51 -29.38 9.69 -14.54
C HIS A 51 -29.74 10.55 -15.76
N ALA A 52 -30.89 10.27 -16.38
CA ALA A 52 -31.41 11.04 -17.50
C ALA A 52 -31.77 12.47 -17.03
N VAL A 53 -31.00 13.46 -17.49
CA VAL A 53 -31.33 14.88 -17.36
C VAL A 53 -31.76 15.39 -18.74
N SER A 54 -32.82 16.19 -18.78
CA SER A 54 -33.51 16.64 -19.99
C SER A 54 -32.65 17.49 -20.93
N GLN A 55 -32.96 17.38 -22.21
CA GLN A 55 -32.18 17.76 -23.40
C GLN A 55 -32.07 19.27 -23.71
N SER A 56 -32.18 20.19 -22.72
CA SER A 56 -32.24 21.63 -23.00
C SER A 56 -31.09 22.51 -22.47
N ASP A 57 -30.14 21.98 -21.69
CA ASP A 57 -29.09 22.82 -21.04
C ASP A 57 -27.62 22.55 -21.47
N GLU A 58 -27.36 21.72 -22.48
CA GLU A 58 -25.98 21.39 -22.92
C GLU A 58 -25.24 22.54 -23.64
N SER A 59 -25.96 23.52 -24.21
CA SER A 59 -25.35 24.57 -25.04
C SER A 59 -24.62 25.67 -24.25
N MET A 60 -24.91 25.80 -22.94
CA MET A 60 -24.38 26.88 -22.10
C MET A 60 -23.03 26.52 -21.43
N TRP A 61 -22.73 25.23 -21.25
CA TRP A 61 -21.51 24.77 -20.57
C TRP A 61 -20.28 24.73 -21.50
N VAL A 62 -20.47 24.36 -22.77
CA VAL A 62 -19.37 24.23 -23.74
C VAL A 62 -18.79 25.60 -24.12
N SER A 63 -19.63 26.64 -24.14
CA SER A 63 -19.23 28.01 -24.46
C SER A 63 -18.42 28.66 -23.33
N ALA A 64 -18.73 28.37 -22.06
CA ALA A 64 -17.96 28.86 -20.91
C ALA A 64 -16.57 28.21 -20.78
N TRP A 65 -16.44 26.92 -21.14
CA TRP A 65 -15.16 26.19 -21.04
C TRP A 65 -14.15 26.58 -22.14
N LEU A 66 -14.64 26.87 -23.35
CA LEU A 66 -13.78 27.27 -24.49
C LEU A 66 -13.12 28.65 -24.28
N GLN A 67 -13.73 29.56 -23.54
CA GLN A 67 -13.14 30.88 -23.27
C GLN A 67 -12.04 30.87 -22.19
N SER A 68 -12.02 29.88 -21.30
CA SER A 68 -11.02 29.81 -20.20
C SER A 68 -9.72 29.08 -20.55
N SER A 69 -9.66 28.38 -21.68
CA SER A 69 -8.65 27.32 -21.91
C SER A 69 -7.48 27.69 -22.83
N GLN A 70 -7.37 28.95 -23.28
CA GLN A 70 -6.39 29.31 -24.31
C GLN A 70 -4.95 29.61 -23.84
N GLN A 71 -4.56 29.41 -22.57
CA GLN A 71 -3.21 29.84 -22.14
C GLN A 71 -2.31 28.87 -21.36
N THR A 72 -2.64 27.59 -21.16
CA THR A 72 -1.81 26.75 -20.25
C THR A 72 -1.60 25.29 -20.64
N LEU A 73 -1.76 24.92 -21.91
CA LEU A 73 -1.58 23.53 -22.34
C LEU A 73 -0.15 23.15 -22.75
N TYR A 74 0.74 24.12 -23.03
CA TYR A 74 2.04 23.80 -23.64
C TYR A 74 3.09 23.25 -22.66
N HIS A 75 2.90 23.41 -21.33
CA HIS A 75 3.89 22.99 -20.33
C HIS A 75 3.57 21.69 -19.57
N ARG A 76 2.37 21.10 -19.73
CA ARG A 76 1.96 19.88 -18.98
C ARG A 76 2.09 18.56 -19.74
N LEU A 77 2.42 18.59 -21.03
CA LEU A 77 2.43 17.38 -21.88
C LEU A 77 3.77 16.63 -21.91
N LYS A 78 4.79 17.09 -21.18
CA LYS A 78 6.14 16.48 -21.25
C LYS A 78 6.37 15.29 -20.32
N GLU A 79 5.40 14.91 -19.47
CA GLU A 79 5.65 13.93 -18.39
C GLU A 79 4.72 12.70 -18.32
N ARG A 80 3.82 12.44 -19.29
CA ARG A 80 2.92 11.28 -19.16
C ARG A 80 2.66 10.54 -20.48
N CYS A 81 3.42 9.47 -20.69
CA CYS A 81 2.98 8.32 -21.48
C CYS A 81 3.33 7.03 -20.74
N VAL A 82 2.40 6.50 -19.95
CA VAL A 82 2.39 5.10 -19.50
C VAL A 82 0.98 4.56 -19.75
N PHE A 83 0.88 3.48 -20.52
CA PHE A 83 -0.36 2.90 -21.02
C PHE A 83 -1.16 2.23 -19.90
N VAL A 84 -2.48 2.49 -19.88
CA VAL A 84 -3.46 1.80 -19.03
C VAL A 84 -4.11 0.71 -19.87
N THR A 85 -4.02 -0.55 -19.42
CA THR A 85 -4.91 -1.61 -19.86
C THR A 85 -5.55 -2.25 -18.64
N THR A 86 -6.81 -1.91 -18.39
CA THR A 86 -7.67 -2.58 -17.40
C THR A 86 -8.46 -3.67 -18.12
N LEU A 87 -8.08 -4.93 -17.93
CA LEU A 87 -8.95 -6.13 -17.94
C LEU A 87 -8.09 -7.33 -17.48
N PRO A 88 -8.50 -8.10 -16.46
CA PRO A 88 -7.74 -9.25 -16.01
C PRO A 88 -8.06 -10.46 -16.91
N GLY A 89 -7.01 -11.05 -17.48
CA GLY A 89 -7.06 -12.41 -18.04
C GLY A 89 -7.37 -12.53 -19.53
N SER A 90 -6.35 -12.36 -20.39
CA SER A 90 -6.07 -13.31 -21.47
C SER A 90 -4.69 -13.02 -22.07
N TYR A 91 -3.93 -14.05 -22.44
CA TYR A 91 -2.67 -13.93 -23.19
C TYR A 91 -2.86 -13.27 -24.58
N PHE A 92 -4.11 -13.08 -25.01
CA PHE A 92 -4.51 -12.60 -26.33
C PHE A 92 -4.43 -11.07 -26.46
N THR A 93 -4.77 -10.33 -25.39
CA THR A 93 -4.77 -8.85 -25.38
C THR A 93 -3.37 -8.26 -25.52
N ARG A 94 -2.33 -9.00 -25.09
CA ARG A 94 -0.92 -8.57 -25.12
C ARG A 94 -0.31 -8.63 -26.53
N HIS A 95 -0.78 -9.52 -27.40
CA HIS A 95 -0.31 -9.60 -28.80
C HIS A 95 -0.94 -8.53 -29.70
N ILE A 96 -2.22 -8.19 -29.47
CA ILE A 96 -2.93 -7.16 -30.24
C ILE A 96 -2.34 -5.76 -29.97
N ALA A 97 -2.01 -5.45 -28.71
CA ALA A 97 -1.43 -4.16 -28.34
C ALA A 97 -0.01 -3.96 -28.91
N ASN A 98 0.80 -5.02 -28.98
CA ASN A 98 2.16 -4.96 -29.54
C ASN A 98 2.17 -4.91 -31.08
N ALA A 99 1.16 -5.45 -31.76
CA ALA A 99 1.08 -5.42 -33.22
C ALA A 99 0.71 -4.03 -33.80
N MET A 100 0.12 -3.13 -32.99
CA MET A 100 -0.45 -1.87 -33.47
C MET A 100 0.48 -0.65 -33.42
N CYS A 101 1.69 -0.72 -32.84
CA CYS A 101 2.50 0.48 -32.60
C CYS A 101 4.02 0.25 -32.80
N GLU A 102 4.59 0.83 -33.86
CA GLU A 102 6.03 1.11 -33.95
C GLU A 102 6.27 2.63 -33.83
N THR A 103 7.29 3.01 -33.05
CA THR A 103 7.67 4.41 -32.81
C THR A 103 9.01 4.70 -33.49
N PHE A 104 9.09 5.69 -34.37
CA PHE A 104 10.35 6.15 -34.98
C PHE A 104 10.73 7.56 -34.50
N TYR A 105 12.01 7.77 -34.24
CA TYR A 105 12.60 9.08 -33.89
C TYR A 105 13.24 9.72 -35.13
N CYS A 106 12.70 10.86 -35.56
CA CYS A 106 13.39 11.80 -36.45
C CYS A 106 12.95 13.24 -36.13
N ASN A 107 13.92 14.11 -35.85
CA ASN A 107 13.77 15.56 -35.62
C ASN A 107 12.70 16.01 -34.60
N ASN A 108 12.90 15.66 -33.32
CA ASN A 108 12.22 16.25 -32.15
C ASN A 108 10.69 16.32 -32.21
N ARG A 109 10.05 15.42 -32.96
CA ARG A 109 8.60 15.17 -32.91
C ARG A 109 8.36 13.66 -32.85
N VAL A 110 7.54 13.24 -31.90
CA VAL A 110 7.07 11.85 -31.79
C VAL A 110 5.93 11.67 -32.79
N HIS A 111 6.10 10.78 -33.76
CA HIS A 111 5.04 10.37 -34.70
C HIS A 111 4.67 8.92 -34.40
N VAL A 112 3.40 8.68 -34.07
CA VAL A 112 2.84 7.32 -33.91
C VAL A 112 2.21 6.93 -35.25
N LYS A 113 2.75 5.89 -35.90
CA LYS A 113 2.20 5.34 -37.14
C LYS A 113 1.30 4.16 -36.78
N ALA A 114 0.00 4.28 -37.00
CA ALA A 114 -0.90 3.13 -36.95
C ALA A 114 -0.64 2.25 -38.19
N ILE A 115 -0.12 1.04 -38.00
CA ILE A 115 0.03 0.06 -39.09
C ILE A 115 -1.32 -0.64 -39.26
N MET A 116 -2.12 -0.17 -40.22
CA MET A 116 -3.50 -0.65 -40.47
C MET A 116 -3.59 -1.81 -41.48
N THR A 117 -2.51 -2.51 -41.78
CA THR A 117 -2.47 -3.49 -42.88
C THR A 117 -2.70 -4.96 -42.51
N ASP A 118 -2.86 -5.35 -41.24
CA ASP A 118 -2.86 -6.78 -40.87
C ASP A 118 -4.03 -7.29 -40.00
N TYR A 119 -5.11 -6.51 -39.88
CA TYR A 119 -6.29 -6.93 -39.09
C TYR A 119 -7.06 -8.11 -39.73
N GLN A 120 -7.02 -8.25 -41.06
CA GLN A 120 -7.68 -9.35 -41.76
C GLN A 120 -6.94 -10.69 -41.61
N ASP A 121 -5.62 -10.69 -41.47
CA ASP A 121 -4.82 -11.89 -41.18
C ASP A 121 -4.95 -12.31 -39.71
N LEU A 122 -5.07 -11.33 -38.81
CA LEU A 122 -5.41 -11.56 -37.41
C LEU A 122 -6.78 -12.25 -37.29
N LEU A 123 -7.81 -11.74 -37.96
CA LEU A 123 -9.15 -12.36 -37.99
C LEU A 123 -9.16 -13.78 -38.56
N ARG A 124 -8.32 -14.08 -39.57
CA ARG A 124 -8.16 -15.43 -40.12
C ARG A 124 -7.47 -16.38 -39.14
N THR A 125 -6.47 -15.89 -38.40
CA THR A 125 -5.75 -16.67 -37.38
C THR A 125 -6.63 -16.97 -36.17
N ILE A 126 -7.49 -16.04 -35.79
CA ILE A 126 -8.44 -16.22 -34.68
C ILE A 126 -9.51 -17.26 -35.03
N LYS A 127 -9.99 -17.25 -36.29
CA LYS A 127 -10.92 -18.26 -36.80
C LYS A 127 -10.31 -19.66 -36.92
N SER A 128 -9.00 -19.79 -37.18
CA SER A 128 -8.35 -21.11 -37.25
C SER A 128 -8.06 -21.73 -35.87
N LEU A 129 -7.96 -20.90 -34.83
CA LEU A 129 -7.72 -21.31 -33.43
C LEU A 129 -8.99 -21.77 -32.69
N GLN A 130 -10.19 -21.65 -33.30
CA GLN A 130 -11.48 -22.04 -32.70
C GLN A 130 -11.66 -23.54 -32.50
N HIS A 131 -10.89 -24.40 -33.19
CA HIS A 131 -11.13 -25.86 -33.15
C HIS A 131 -10.35 -26.64 -32.07
N SER A 132 -9.50 -26.01 -31.25
CA SER A 132 -8.55 -26.77 -30.41
C SER A 132 -8.49 -26.43 -28.91
N ARG A 133 -9.49 -25.75 -28.32
CA ARG A 133 -9.50 -25.53 -26.86
C ARG A 133 -10.90 -25.67 -26.27
N LEU A 134 -11.05 -26.57 -25.28
CA LEU A 134 -12.19 -26.56 -24.36
C LEU A 134 -12.24 -25.22 -23.63
N SER A 135 -13.44 -24.69 -23.45
CA SER A 135 -13.67 -23.42 -22.77
C SER A 135 -13.47 -23.56 -21.25
N TYR A 136 -13.16 -22.44 -20.59
CA TYR A 136 -12.96 -22.36 -19.14
C TYR A 136 -14.17 -22.88 -18.33
N ILE A 137 -15.38 -22.83 -18.91
CA ILE A 137 -16.62 -23.32 -18.29
C ILE A 137 -16.67 -24.85 -18.32
N GLU A 138 -16.17 -25.49 -19.37
CA GLU A 138 -16.13 -26.95 -19.47
C GLU A 138 -15.12 -27.53 -18.47
N LEU A 139 -13.99 -26.86 -18.26
CA LEU A 139 -13.01 -27.22 -17.22
C LEU A 139 -13.59 -27.14 -15.80
N LEU A 140 -14.42 -26.12 -15.52
CA LEU A 140 -15.10 -25.98 -14.23
C LEU A 140 -16.17 -27.06 -14.04
N GLN A 141 -16.90 -27.42 -15.10
CA GLN A 141 -17.88 -28.50 -15.04
C GLN A 141 -17.23 -29.87 -14.85
N GLU A 142 -16.05 -30.11 -15.43
CA GLU A 142 -15.26 -31.34 -15.24
C GLU A 142 -14.66 -31.45 -13.83
N GLU A 143 -14.25 -30.34 -13.22
CA GLU A 143 -13.78 -30.26 -11.82
C GLU A 143 -14.93 -30.55 -10.82
N VAL A 144 -16.13 -30.01 -11.09
CA VAL A 144 -17.33 -30.27 -10.28
C VAL A 144 -17.76 -31.74 -10.38
N LYS A 145 -17.69 -32.34 -11.57
CA LYS A 145 -18.00 -33.77 -11.77
C LYS A 145 -17.01 -34.68 -11.04
N ARG A 146 -15.71 -34.36 -11.08
CA ARG A 146 -14.66 -35.11 -10.36
C ARG A 146 -14.83 -35.08 -8.84
N ASN A 147 -15.43 -34.04 -8.28
CA ASN A 147 -15.67 -33.93 -6.84
C ASN A 147 -16.93 -34.65 -6.35
N GLN A 148 -17.86 -35.00 -7.24
CA GLN A 148 -19.08 -35.75 -6.89
C GLN A 148 -18.84 -37.27 -6.79
N ASP A 149 -17.79 -37.80 -7.41
CA ASP A 149 -17.52 -39.25 -7.48
C ASP A 149 -16.52 -39.76 -6.40
N ARG A 150 -16.19 -38.97 -5.36
CA ARG A 150 -15.33 -39.45 -4.25
C ARG A 150 -16.15 -40.18 -3.18
N PRO A 151 -15.85 -41.46 -2.86
CA PRO A 151 -16.56 -42.18 -1.80
C PRO A 151 -16.10 -41.73 -0.40
N SER A 152 -17.06 -41.51 0.49
CA SER A 152 -16.88 -41.06 1.88
C SER A 152 -16.26 -42.15 2.76
N GLU A 153 -15.11 -41.87 3.40
CA GLU A 153 -14.57 -42.71 4.47
C GLU A 153 -15.35 -42.49 5.78
N LYS A 154 -15.92 -43.58 6.30
CA LYS A 154 -16.61 -43.67 7.59
C LYS A 154 -15.59 -43.67 8.73
N ILE A 155 -15.76 -42.79 9.72
CA ILE A 155 -15.28 -43.03 11.09
C ILE A 155 -16.49 -43.39 11.96
N LYS A 156 -16.38 -44.54 12.61
CA LYS A 156 -17.37 -45.19 13.49
C LYS A 156 -17.57 -44.40 14.79
N SER A 157 -18.82 -44.37 15.27
CA SER A 157 -19.14 -44.27 16.69
C SER A 157 -20.22 -45.29 17.01
N GLU A 158 -20.04 -45.95 18.15
CA GLU A 158 -20.68 -47.18 18.60
C GLU A 158 -22.19 -47.03 18.91
N GLU A 159 -22.84 -48.18 18.86
CA GLU A 159 -24.25 -48.46 19.16
C GLU A 159 -24.55 -48.22 20.66
N ASP A 160 -25.73 -47.68 20.97
CA ASP A 160 -26.70 -48.42 21.77
C ASP A 160 -28.08 -47.74 21.72
N SER A 161 -29.07 -48.56 21.40
CA SER A 161 -30.49 -48.24 21.35
C SER A 161 -31.15 -48.71 22.63
N ASP A 162 -32.01 -47.90 23.23
CA ASP A 162 -33.16 -48.44 23.95
C ASP A 162 -34.38 -47.52 23.94
N ASP A 163 -35.51 -48.15 24.21
CA ASP A 163 -36.80 -48.03 23.53
C ASP A 163 -37.79 -47.01 24.10
N SER A 164 -38.74 -46.63 23.23
CA SER A 164 -40.17 -46.36 23.50
C SER A 164 -40.70 -44.99 23.99
N SER A 165 -41.72 -44.55 23.22
CA SER A 165 -42.95 -43.84 23.59
C SER A 165 -43.04 -42.30 23.52
N ARG A 166 -43.88 -41.82 22.58
CA ARG A 166 -44.55 -40.51 22.47
C ARG A 166 -45.70 -40.37 23.52
N PRO A 167 -46.43 -39.23 23.66
CA PRO A 167 -46.26 -37.85 23.12
C PRO A 167 -46.50 -36.71 24.16
N ALA A 168 -46.22 -35.46 23.73
CA ALA A 168 -47.09 -34.25 23.83
C ALA A 168 -46.38 -32.96 24.32
N THR A 169 -46.79 -31.86 23.67
CA THR A 169 -46.73 -30.44 24.10
C THR A 169 -45.37 -29.79 24.35
N SER A 170 -44.95 -28.87 23.48
CA SER A 170 -45.21 -27.42 23.63
C SER A 170 -44.29 -26.62 22.70
N ALA A 171 -44.74 -25.42 22.35
CA ALA A 171 -44.15 -24.52 21.37
C ALA A 171 -42.69 -24.14 21.66
N HIS A 172 -41.83 -24.20 20.64
CA HIS A 172 -40.60 -23.43 20.59
C HIS A 172 -40.43 -22.75 19.23
N HIS A 173 -40.26 -21.44 19.30
CA HIS A 173 -39.90 -20.53 18.24
C HIS A 173 -38.76 -21.09 17.37
N VAL A 174 -39.01 -21.24 16.08
CA VAL A 174 -37.95 -21.35 15.08
C VAL A 174 -37.35 -19.97 14.91
N SER A 175 -36.19 -19.73 15.51
CA SER A 175 -35.36 -18.57 15.17
C SER A 175 -34.83 -18.79 13.76
N THR A 176 -35.39 -18.05 12.81
CA THR A 176 -34.86 -17.92 11.46
C THR A 176 -33.47 -17.29 11.60
N GLN A 177 -32.42 -18.09 11.45
CA GLN A 177 -31.06 -17.57 11.28
C GLN A 177 -31.04 -16.80 9.97
N ASN A 178 -31.11 -15.49 10.11
CA ASN A 178 -30.95 -14.55 9.02
C ASN A 178 -29.44 -14.51 8.73
N GLU A 179 -28.96 -15.33 7.80
CA GLU A 179 -27.65 -15.15 7.19
C GLU A 179 -27.66 -13.83 6.41
N GLN A 180 -27.48 -12.73 7.15
CA GLN A 180 -27.22 -11.43 6.58
C GLN A 180 -25.85 -11.50 5.91
N PHE A 181 -25.87 -11.58 4.57
CA PHE A 181 -24.74 -11.27 3.71
C PHE A 181 -24.08 -9.98 4.19
N THR A 182 -23.01 -10.12 4.98
CA THR A 182 -22.28 -9.00 5.53
C THR A 182 -21.50 -8.41 4.36
N ALA A 183 -21.79 -7.16 4.00
CA ALA A 183 -21.02 -6.48 2.96
C ALA A 183 -19.52 -6.63 3.27
N PRO A 184 -18.63 -6.90 2.30
CA PRO A 184 -17.22 -7.27 2.51
C PRO A 184 -16.35 -6.16 3.13
N TYR A 185 -16.97 -5.12 3.71
CA TYR A 185 -16.36 -3.90 4.23
C TYR A 185 -17.01 -3.42 5.53
N SER A 186 -17.93 -4.20 6.11
CA SER A 186 -18.52 -3.85 7.39
C SER A 186 -17.58 -4.26 8.50
N ILE A 187 -17.20 -3.31 9.36
CA ILE A 187 -16.47 -3.63 10.58
C ILE A 187 -17.34 -4.58 11.42
N PRO A 188 -16.81 -5.73 11.86
CA PRO A 188 -17.49 -6.61 12.80
C PRO A 188 -17.97 -5.83 14.03
N GLN A 189 -19.21 -6.06 14.46
CA GLN A 189 -19.78 -5.34 15.61
C GLN A 189 -18.99 -5.61 16.91
N THR A 190 -18.27 -6.72 16.99
CA THR A 190 -17.34 -7.04 18.08
C THR A 190 -16.13 -6.09 18.15
N LEU A 191 -15.83 -5.41 17.06
CA LEU A 191 -14.71 -4.49 16.91
C LEU A 191 -15.12 -3.01 16.98
N THR A 192 -16.42 -2.74 17.14
CA THR A 192 -16.91 -1.39 17.44
C THR A 192 -16.97 -1.16 18.94
N VAL A 193 -16.57 0.03 19.38
CA VAL A 193 -16.66 0.41 20.79
C VAL A 193 -18.03 0.98 21.13
N SER A 194 -18.43 0.81 22.39
CA SER A 194 -19.65 1.44 22.90
C SER A 194 -19.51 2.97 22.88
N PRO A 195 -20.54 3.73 22.45
CA PRO A 195 -20.55 5.18 22.59
C PRO A 195 -20.35 5.67 24.03
N SER A 196 -20.64 4.81 25.02
CA SER A 196 -20.45 5.11 26.45
C SER A 196 -18.99 5.05 26.93
N LEU A 197 -18.06 4.54 26.10
CA LEU A 197 -16.62 4.50 26.40
C LEU A 197 -16.01 5.91 26.53
N GLY A 198 -16.71 6.92 26.01
CA GLY A 198 -16.24 8.30 25.96
C GLY A 198 -15.59 8.64 24.63
N GLY A 199 -14.64 9.58 24.66
CA GLY A 199 -14.04 10.12 23.44
C GLY A 199 -14.92 11.19 22.77
N GLN A 200 -14.31 11.95 21.87
CA GLN A 200 -15.01 12.97 21.10
C GLN A 200 -15.39 12.41 19.72
N PRO A 201 -16.66 12.51 19.28
CA PRO A 201 -17.02 12.12 17.92
C PRO A 201 -16.29 13.00 16.90
N LEU A 202 -15.86 12.41 15.79
CA LEU A 202 -15.21 13.16 14.71
C LEU A 202 -16.19 14.17 14.10
N SER A 203 -15.81 15.45 14.09
CA SER A 203 -16.62 16.49 13.44
C SER A 203 -16.47 16.45 11.91
N PRO A 204 -17.47 16.95 11.15
CA PRO A 204 -17.38 17.03 9.69
C PRO A 204 -16.14 17.81 9.20
N GLU A 205 -15.79 18.91 9.86
CA GLU A 205 -14.66 19.78 9.50
C GLU A 205 -13.32 19.08 9.71
N LEU A 206 -13.22 18.29 10.79
CA LEU A 206 -12.06 17.46 11.06
C LEU A 206 -11.96 16.30 10.06
N ALA A 207 -13.08 15.69 9.67
CA ALA A 207 -13.10 14.65 8.65
C ALA A 207 -12.62 15.16 7.29
N VAL A 208 -13.06 16.35 6.88
CA VAL A 208 -12.59 17.03 5.67
C VAL A 208 -11.09 17.33 5.75
N SER A 209 -10.63 17.88 6.88
CA SER A 209 -9.22 18.19 7.09
C SER A 209 -8.32 16.95 7.09
N LEU A 210 -8.78 15.87 7.73
CA LEU A 210 -8.12 14.56 7.75
C LEU A 210 -7.94 14.02 6.33
N ARG A 211 -9.01 14.02 5.52
CA ARG A 211 -8.94 13.55 4.13
C ARG A 211 -8.05 14.40 3.25
N ASN A 212 -8.08 15.72 3.41
CA ASN A 212 -7.19 16.61 2.68
C ASN A 212 -5.72 16.36 3.03
N ILE A 213 -5.37 16.17 4.31
CA ILE A 213 -4.01 15.80 4.71
C ILE A 213 -3.61 14.40 4.22
N LEU A 214 -4.54 13.45 4.17
CA LEU A 214 -4.24 12.09 3.70
C LEU A 214 -4.07 12.02 2.19
N PHE A 215 -5.07 12.45 1.44
CA PHE A 215 -5.22 12.20 0.01
C PHE A 215 -5.08 13.45 -0.87
N GLY A 216 -5.02 14.64 -0.27
CA GLY A 216 -5.08 15.92 -0.98
C GLY A 216 -6.49 16.31 -1.44
N ASN A 217 -7.52 15.52 -1.13
CA ASN A 217 -8.92 15.81 -1.41
C ASN A 217 -9.87 14.99 -0.54
N THR A 218 -11.17 15.28 -0.61
CA THR A 218 -12.25 14.64 0.17
C THR A 218 -12.98 13.51 -0.56
N PHE A 219 -12.68 13.25 -1.83
CA PHE A 219 -13.35 12.23 -2.65
C PHE A 219 -12.62 10.88 -2.67
N HIS A 220 -11.32 10.89 -2.40
CA HIS A 220 -10.53 9.68 -2.24
C HIS A 220 -10.86 8.97 -0.93
N ILE A 221 -10.94 7.65 -1.01
CA ILE A 221 -11.18 6.73 0.10
C ILE A 221 -10.22 5.56 -0.03
N PHE A 222 -9.89 4.90 1.07
CA PHE A 222 -9.05 3.70 1.04
C PHE A 222 -9.67 2.59 0.17
N ASN A 223 -8.82 1.95 -0.64
CA ASN A 223 -9.20 0.81 -1.46
C ASN A 223 -9.29 -0.49 -0.64
N TYR A 224 -9.63 -1.59 -1.30
CA TYR A 224 -9.79 -2.91 -0.67
C TYR A 224 -8.53 -3.34 0.12
N GLU A 225 -7.34 -3.22 -0.48
CA GLU A 225 -6.08 -3.62 0.15
C GLU A 225 -5.85 -2.91 1.50
N TRP A 226 -6.04 -1.59 1.54
CA TRP A 226 -5.91 -0.82 2.77
C TRP A 226 -6.97 -1.18 3.81
N LYS A 227 -8.22 -1.41 3.38
CA LYS A 227 -9.30 -1.85 4.27
C LYS A 227 -9.00 -3.24 4.83
N LYS A 228 -8.52 -4.19 4.04
CA LYS A 228 -8.18 -5.53 4.54
C LYS A 228 -7.01 -5.51 5.53
N SER A 229 -6.20 -4.46 5.55
CA SER A 229 -4.94 -4.43 6.31
C SER A 229 -5.13 -4.19 7.82
N PHE A 230 -4.44 -5.00 8.63
CA PHE A 230 -4.36 -4.92 10.10
C PHE A 230 -2.99 -5.43 10.60
N PHE A 231 -2.71 -5.32 11.89
CA PHE A 231 -1.44 -5.80 12.46
C PHE A 231 -1.49 -7.31 12.77
N LYS A 232 -1.33 -8.12 11.73
CA LYS A 232 -1.29 -9.58 11.84
C LYS A 232 0.09 -10.07 12.23
N PHE A 233 0.22 -10.68 13.41
CA PHE A 233 1.44 -11.42 13.76
C PHE A 233 1.48 -12.79 13.09
N ARG A 234 2.69 -13.31 12.92
CA ARG A 234 2.92 -14.74 12.67
C ARG A 234 2.52 -15.58 13.88
N GLU A 235 2.49 -16.90 13.67
CA GLU A 235 2.15 -17.86 14.70
C GLU A 235 3.00 -17.67 15.98
N PRO A 236 2.39 -17.61 17.17
CA PRO A 236 3.12 -17.54 18.43
C PRO A 236 4.05 -18.74 18.61
N PHE A 237 5.17 -18.55 19.33
CA PHE A 237 6.15 -19.62 19.60
C PHE A 237 6.75 -20.29 18.34
N SER A 238 6.81 -19.56 17.22
CA SER A 238 7.47 -19.95 15.97
C SER A 238 8.73 -19.12 15.70
N ASP A 239 9.54 -19.54 14.73
CA ASP A 239 10.77 -18.83 14.31
C ASP A 239 10.54 -17.34 13.96
N MET A 240 9.32 -16.99 13.59
CA MET A 240 8.92 -15.63 13.21
C MET A 240 7.88 -15.03 14.16
N ALA A 241 7.73 -15.55 15.38
CA ALA A 241 6.69 -15.11 16.32
C ALA A 241 6.72 -13.61 16.67
N TYR A 242 7.88 -12.96 16.56
CA TYR A 242 8.03 -11.53 16.79
C TYR A 242 7.58 -10.66 15.59
N ALA A 243 7.24 -11.28 14.46
CA ALA A 243 7.12 -10.61 13.17
C ALA A 243 5.66 -10.40 12.73
N LEU A 244 5.42 -9.24 12.13
CA LEU A 244 4.17 -8.91 11.45
C LEU A 244 4.19 -9.41 10.00
N GLU A 245 3.18 -10.17 9.63
CA GLU A 245 2.93 -10.59 8.26
C GLU A 245 2.34 -9.44 7.43
N THR A 246 2.83 -9.27 6.21
CA THR A 246 2.36 -8.25 5.27
C THR A 246 1.95 -8.86 3.94
N GLU A 247 0.99 -8.24 3.26
CA GLU A 247 0.66 -8.59 1.88
C GLU A 247 1.59 -7.85 0.91
N ARG A 248 2.00 -8.55 -0.16
CA ARG A 248 3.11 -8.17 -1.05
C ARG A 248 2.99 -6.79 -1.71
N LEU A 249 1.77 -6.28 -1.92
CA LEU A 249 1.50 -5.15 -2.82
C LEU A 249 0.74 -3.98 -2.18
N GLY A 250 0.60 -3.97 -0.85
CA GLY A 250 -0.13 -2.92 -0.14
C GLY A 250 0.77 -1.76 0.27
N GLY A 251 0.38 -0.51 -0.04
CA GLY A 251 1.10 0.66 0.50
C GLY A 251 1.00 0.81 2.02
N ALA A 252 0.10 0.06 2.66
CA ALA A 252 0.02 -0.10 4.10
C ALA A 252 1.22 -0.86 4.70
N CYS A 253 1.92 -1.69 3.90
CA CYS A 253 3.12 -2.44 4.33
C CYS A 253 4.22 -1.51 4.88
N ALA A 254 4.36 -0.30 4.31
CA ALA A 254 5.27 0.71 4.81
C ALA A 254 5.03 1.04 6.29
N ILE A 255 3.77 1.19 6.69
CA ILE A 255 3.38 1.46 8.08
C ILE A 255 3.66 0.22 8.95
N GLN A 256 3.33 -0.98 8.45
CA GLN A 256 3.59 -2.23 9.18
C GLN A 256 5.07 -2.43 9.46
N MET A 257 5.96 -2.11 8.52
CA MET A 257 7.41 -2.28 8.70
C MET A 257 8.00 -1.27 9.69
N VAL A 258 7.47 -0.04 9.76
CA VAL A 258 7.87 0.89 10.83
C VAL A 258 7.39 0.38 12.20
N VAL A 259 6.14 -0.11 12.29
CA VAL A 259 5.63 -0.70 13.53
C VAL A 259 6.42 -1.97 13.90
N GLN A 260 6.81 -2.80 12.93
CA GLN A 260 7.65 -3.97 13.13
C GLN A 260 9.01 -3.58 13.74
N ALA A 261 9.63 -2.52 13.25
CA ALA A 261 10.88 -2.01 13.82
C ALA A 261 10.70 -1.57 15.29
N HIS A 262 9.55 -0.95 15.64
CA HIS A 262 9.24 -0.60 17.03
C HIS A 262 8.88 -1.81 17.91
N ILE A 263 8.29 -2.86 17.35
CA ILE A 263 8.08 -4.16 18.03
C ILE A 263 9.45 -4.76 18.38
N ILE A 264 10.37 -4.82 17.42
CA ILE A 264 11.75 -5.30 17.63
C ILE A 264 12.45 -4.45 18.69
N LYS A 265 12.32 -3.12 18.64
CA LYS A 265 12.84 -2.20 19.68
C LYS A 265 12.32 -2.58 21.07
N TYR A 266 11.02 -2.80 21.21
CA TYR A 266 10.43 -3.16 22.50
C TYR A 266 10.98 -4.49 23.03
N LEU A 267 11.00 -5.52 22.17
CA LEU A 267 11.42 -6.87 22.54
C LEU A 267 12.91 -6.95 22.89
N LEU A 268 13.78 -6.26 22.14
CA LEU A 268 15.23 -6.32 22.34
C LEU A 268 15.73 -5.36 23.43
N PHE A 269 15.15 -4.17 23.59
CA PHE A 269 15.80 -3.09 24.34
C PHE A 269 14.99 -2.46 25.49
N ASN A 270 13.67 -2.67 25.56
CA ASN A 270 12.82 -2.02 26.57
C ASN A 270 12.30 -2.97 27.66
N ARG A 271 12.47 -4.29 27.52
CA ARG A 271 12.08 -5.26 28.55
C ARG A 271 13.07 -5.20 29.73
N SER A 272 12.59 -5.40 30.96
CA SER A 272 13.39 -5.20 32.18
C SER A 272 14.70 -5.98 32.18
N VAL A 273 15.75 -5.29 32.63
CA VAL A 273 17.14 -5.70 32.81
C VAL A 273 17.24 -7.02 33.57
N ASN A 274 17.74 -8.09 32.94
CA ASN A 274 18.52 -9.18 33.58
C ASN A 274 18.92 -10.36 32.65
N SER A 275 18.74 -10.25 31.33
CA SER A 275 19.40 -11.16 30.39
C SER A 275 19.71 -10.42 29.09
N GLU A 276 20.92 -10.57 28.56
CA GLU A 276 21.23 -10.20 27.17
C GLU A 276 20.24 -10.94 26.27
N PHE A 277 19.24 -10.23 25.74
CA PHE A 277 18.16 -10.85 24.98
C PHE A 277 18.72 -11.24 23.61
N THR A 278 18.89 -12.54 23.40
CA THR A 278 19.40 -13.11 22.15
C THR A 278 18.27 -13.26 21.13
N MET A 279 18.60 -13.44 19.86
CA MET A 279 17.64 -13.80 18.82
C MET A 279 16.76 -15.01 19.18
N GLN A 280 17.30 -15.96 19.95
CA GLN A 280 16.57 -17.15 20.42
C GLN A 280 15.35 -16.76 21.27
N SER A 281 15.43 -15.64 21.97
CA SER A 281 14.33 -15.17 22.81
C SER A 281 13.20 -14.52 21.99
N MET A 282 13.46 -14.12 20.73
CA MET A 282 12.42 -13.64 19.81
C MET A 282 11.55 -14.77 19.22
N VAL A 283 12.07 -16.00 19.19
CA VAL A 283 11.33 -17.20 18.76
C VAL A 283 10.33 -17.64 19.84
N MET A 284 10.60 -17.33 21.11
CA MET A 284 9.77 -17.70 22.26
C MET A 284 8.64 -16.70 22.57
N VAL A 285 8.35 -15.78 21.65
CA VAL A 285 7.32 -14.76 21.84
C VAL A 285 5.93 -15.41 21.74
N GLY A 286 5.25 -15.50 22.88
CA GLY A 286 3.86 -15.96 22.95
C GLY A 286 2.85 -14.86 22.61
N GLU A 287 1.58 -15.25 22.45
CA GLU A 287 0.50 -14.35 22.04
C GLU A 287 0.34 -13.11 22.95
N ASN A 288 0.46 -13.31 24.27
CA ASN A 288 0.39 -12.21 25.24
C ASN A 288 1.53 -11.20 25.05
N GLU A 289 2.73 -11.68 24.72
CA GLU A 289 3.89 -10.80 24.51
C GLU A 289 3.79 -10.09 23.15
N GLN A 290 3.26 -10.74 22.11
CA GLN A 290 2.95 -10.09 20.83
C GLN A 290 2.00 -8.90 21.04
N LYS A 291 0.91 -9.10 21.78
CA LYS A 291 -0.04 -8.02 22.12
C LYS A 291 0.68 -6.87 22.86
N LYS A 292 1.63 -7.19 23.76
CA LYS A 292 2.30 -6.19 24.61
C LYS A 292 3.26 -5.37 23.77
N ALA A 293 4.01 -6.06 22.92
CA ALA A 293 4.93 -5.44 21.99
C ALA A 293 4.20 -4.55 20.99
N LEU A 294 3.05 -4.98 20.47
CA LEU A 294 2.24 -4.14 19.58
C LEU A 294 1.70 -2.90 20.30
N ALA A 295 1.08 -3.06 21.48
CA ALA A 295 0.58 -1.91 22.25
C ALA A 295 1.71 -0.92 22.61
N ALA A 296 2.88 -1.44 22.99
CA ALA A 296 4.06 -0.62 23.25
C ALA A 296 4.58 0.08 21.99
N ALA A 297 4.64 -0.60 20.85
CA ALA A 297 5.09 -0.02 19.59
C ALA A 297 4.16 1.10 19.10
N LEU A 298 2.84 0.84 19.06
CA LEU A 298 1.85 1.84 18.65
C LEU A 298 1.87 3.05 19.59
N SER A 299 1.84 2.83 20.91
CA SER A 299 1.89 3.93 21.89
C SER A 299 3.17 4.75 21.81
N ASP A 300 4.34 4.13 21.58
CA ASP A 300 5.62 4.82 21.45
C ASP A 300 5.66 5.74 20.22
N ILE A 301 5.14 5.27 19.08
CA ILE A 301 5.06 6.07 17.85
C ILE A 301 4.09 7.24 18.04
N LEU A 302 2.88 6.99 18.55
CA LEU A 302 1.87 8.05 18.77
C LEU A 302 2.36 9.10 19.77
N TRP A 303 3.01 8.67 20.85
CA TRP A 303 3.59 9.56 21.86
C TRP A 303 4.71 10.43 21.29
N THR A 304 5.55 9.85 20.42
CA THR A 304 6.60 10.60 19.71
C THR A 304 6.00 11.66 18.77
N ALA A 305 4.93 11.31 18.03
CA ALA A 305 4.24 12.24 17.14
C ALA A 305 3.59 13.43 17.86
N GLY A 306 3.11 13.21 19.09
CA GLY A 306 2.63 14.28 19.96
C GLY A 306 3.70 14.90 20.85
N GLU A 307 4.97 14.86 20.42
CA GLU A 307 6.13 15.52 21.07
C GLU A 307 6.31 15.15 22.54
N GLU A 308 5.98 13.91 22.89
CA GLU A 308 6.03 13.40 24.26
C GLU A 308 5.15 14.15 25.27
N GLN A 309 4.14 14.89 24.81
CA GLN A 309 3.20 15.63 25.65
C GLN A 309 1.81 15.02 25.66
N THR A 310 1.34 14.62 24.49
CA THR A 310 0.00 14.07 24.29
C THR A 310 0.02 12.97 23.24
N ALA A 311 -0.97 12.10 23.25
CA ALA A 311 -1.23 11.22 22.12
C ALA A 311 -2.73 11.00 21.96
N THR A 312 -3.13 10.67 20.75
CA THR A 312 -4.52 10.46 20.38
C THR A 312 -4.68 9.05 19.81
N VAL A 313 -5.73 8.35 20.26
CA VAL A 313 -6.13 7.03 19.74
C VAL A 313 -7.53 7.17 19.15
N CYS A 314 -7.72 6.61 17.96
CA CYS A 314 -9.00 6.60 17.27
C CYS A 314 -9.60 5.20 17.24
N LEU A 315 -10.88 5.09 17.59
CA LEU A 315 -11.66 3.86 17.54
C LEU A 315 -12.98 4.12 16.81
N VAL A 316 -13.66 3.07 16.36
CA VAL A 316 -14.92 3.20 15.60
C VAL A 316 -16.11 2.76 16.44
N THR A 317 -17.20 3.52 16.37
CA THR A 317 -18.50 3.19 16.99
C THR A 317 -19.48 2.60 15.96
N SER A 318 -20.58 2.02 16.44
CA SER A 318 -21.62 1.47 15.56
C SER A 318 -22.40 2.54 14.77
N GLU A 319 -22.52 3.75 15.32
CA GLU A 319 -23.27 4.85 14.72
C GLU A 319 -22.35 5.86 14.03
N ARG A 320 -22.90 6.56 13.02
CA ARG A 320 -22.22 7.67 12.37
C ARG A 320 -22.27 8.90 13.27
N CYS A 321 -21.14 9.57 13.40
CA CYS A 321 -20.96 10.83 14.11
C CYS A 321 -21.57 12.01 13.33
N PHE A 322 -21.66 11.91 12.00
CA PHE A 322 -22.22 12.95 11.15
C PHE A 322 -22.75 12.39 9.81
N THR A 323 -23.55 13.20 9.13
CA THR A 323 -24.02 12.93 7.76
C THR A 323 -23.18 13.76 6.78
N PRO A 324 -22.57 13.16 5.75
CA PRO A 324 -21.70 13.89 4.84
C PRO A 324 -22.48 14.81 3.88
N TYR A 325 -21.84 15.91 3.49
CA TYR A 325 -22.32 16.88 2.49
C TYR A 325 -21.89 16.48 1.06
N MET A 326 -22.38 17.19 0.04
CA MET A 326 -22.19 16.85 -1.39
C MET A 326 -20.72 16.65 -1.82
N ASP A 327 -19.77 17.37 -1.20
CA ASP A 327 -18.35 17.36 -1.61
C ASP A 327 -17.49 16.35 -0.82
N TYR A 328 -18.11 15.36 -0.18
CA TYR A 328 -17.44 14.36 0.65
C TYR A 328 -17.93 12.96 0.29
N LYS A 329 -17.01 12.07 -0.10
CA LYS A 329 -17.35 10.69 -0.47
C LYS A 329 -17.52 9.79 0.76
N LEU A 330 -18.72 9.34 1.08
CA LEU A 330 -18.95 8.45 2.23
C LEU A 330 -18.11 7.16 2.14
N ASP A 331 -17.39 6.79 3.21
CA ASP A 331 -16.64 5.51 3.27
C ASP A 331 -17.14 4.50 4.33
N ASN A 332 -18.14 4.89 5.14
CA ASN A 332 -18.76 4.13 6.23
C ASN A 332 -17.81 3.78 7.38
N PHE A 333 -16.65 4.42 7.43
CA PHE A 333 -15.58 4.13 8.37
C PHE A 333 -15.18 5.41 9.11
N THR A 334 -14.72 6.41 8.36
CA THR A 334 -14.29 7.71 8.87
C THR A 334 -15.42 8.43 9.58
N GLU A 335 -16.65 8.31 9.09
CA GLU A 335 -17.82 8.98 9.69
C GLU A 335 -18.24 8.38 11.04
N ARG A 336 -17.65 7.27 11.48
CA ARG A 336 -17.95 6.58 12.74
C ARG A 336 -16.83 6.70 13.78
N LEU A 337 -15.84 7.54 13.50
CA LEU A 337 -14.63 7.65 14.30
C LEU A 337 -14.86 8.44 15.60
N HIS A 338 -14.39 7.90 16.71
CA HIS A 338 -14.24 8.60 17.99
C HIS A 338 -12.78 8.80 18.33
N ILE A 339 -12.46 9.95 18.92
CA ILE A 339 -11.12 10.44 19.20
C ILE A 339 -10.89 10.48 20.71
N PHE A 340 -9.85 9.79 21.19
CA PHE A 340 -9.47 9.73 22.60
C PHE A 340 -8.07 10.34 22.78
N THR A 341 -7.96 11.42 23.54
CA THR A 341 -6.69 12.13 23.75
C THR A 341 -6.20 11.95 25.19
N PHE A 342 -4.92 11.60 25.32
CA PHE A 342 -4.27 11.28 26.59
C PHE A 342 -3.06 12.19 26.84
N LYS A 343 -2.75 12.40 28.11
CA LYS A 343 -1.61 13.22 28.59
C LYS A 343 -0.52 12.41 29.28
N LYS A 344 -0.64 11.08 29.32
CA LYS A 344 0.37 10.19 29.89
C LYS A 344 0.57 9.00 28.95
N LYS A 345 1.84 8.67 28.70
CA LYS A 345 2.22 7.56 27.82
C LYS A 345 1.67 6.21 28.30
N ASP A 346 1.70 5.97 29.60
CA ASP A 346 1.21 4.71 30.16
C ASP A 346 -0.30 4.53 29.97
N ASP A 347 -1.09 5.62 30.05
CA ASP A 347 -2.53 5.59 29.81
C ASP A 347 -2.83 5.23 28.34
N VAL A 348 -2.06 5.79 27.39
CA VAL A 348 -2.16 5.45 25.96
C VAL A 348 -1.88 3.96 25.74
N ARG A 349 -0.81 3.45 26.36
CA ARG A 349 -0.42 2.05 26.22
C ARG A 349 -1.48 1.11 26.80
N SER A 350 -2.02 1.41 27.98
CA SER A 350 -3.09 0.64 28.61
C SER A 350 -4.36 0.66 27.77
N PHE A 351 -4.75 1.83 27.24
CA PHE A 351 -5.93 1.96 26.40
C PHE A 351 -5.82 1.17 25.10
N ILE A 352 -4.68 1.23 24.40
CA ILE A 352 -4.43 0.42 23.20
C ILE A 352 -4.42 -1.07 23.53
N TRP A 353 -3.85 -1.46 24.68
CA TRP A 353 -3.83 -2.84 25.14
C TRP A 353 -5.24 -3.40 25.37
N GLU A 354 -6.11 -2.64 26.05
CA GLU A 354 -7.51 -3.01 26.31
C GLU A 354 -8.35 -3.15 25.03
N HIS A 355 -7.97 -2.43 23.97
CA HIS A 355 -8.65 -2.41 22.67
C HIS A 355 -7.80 -3.00 21.54
N ILE A 356 -6.86 -3.90 21.87
CA ILE A 356 -5.87 -4.41 20.92
C ILE A 356 -6.51 -5.13 19.71
N GLN A 357 -7.69 -5.71 19.90
CA GLN A 357 -8.50 -6.33 18.87
C GLN A 357 -8.83 -5.38 17.71
N CYS A 358 -9.07 -4.10 18.00
CA CYS A 358 -9.33 -3.08 16.97
C CYS A 358 -8.11 -2.84 16.06
N PHE A 359 -6.92 -3.29 16.43
CA PHE A 359 -5.71 -3.14 15.63
C PHE A 359 -5.21 -4.46 15.03
N LYS A 360 -5.49 -5.59 15.70
CA LYS A 360 -4.92 -6.92 15.38
C LYS A 360 -5.91 -7.88 14.72
N GLU A 361 -7.22 -7.67 14.81
CA GLU A 361 -8.20 -8.61 14.25
C GLU A 361 -8.54 -8.32 12.78
N GLU A 362 -8.91 -9.37 12.06
CA GLU A 362 -9.33 -9.27 10.67
C GLU A 362 -10.63 -8.44 10.54
N GLY A 363 -10.71 -7.61 9.50
CA GLY A 363 -11.85 -6.70 9.30
C GLY A 363 -11.84 -5.45 10.19
N SER A 364 -10.86 -5.29 11.08
CA SER A 364 -10.74 -4.12 11.97
C SER A 364 -10.36 -2.82 11.25
N HIS A 365 -9.74 -2.91 10.07
CA HIS A 365 -9.06 -1.80 9.41
C HIS A 365 -7.96 -1.17 10.29
N GLY A 366 -7.30 -1.99 11.13
CA GLY A 366 -6.40 -1.55 12.19
C GLY A 366 -5.26 -0.62 11.76
N ILE A 367 -4.76 -0.76 10.52
CA ILE A 367 -3.73 0.15 10.01
C ILE A 367 -4.30 1.54 9.72
N ILE A 368 -5.52 1.62 9.18
CA ILE A 368 -6.21 2.89 8.95
C ILE A 368 -6.49 3.57 10.30
N LEU A 369 -6.98 2.82 11.30
CA LEU A 369 -7.20 3.35 12.66
C LEU A 369 -5.91 3.91 13.27
N PHE A 370 -4.81 3.18 13.14
CA PHE A 370 -3.52 3.65 13.62
C PHE A 370 -3.03 4.90 12.87
N LEU A 371 -3.20 4.95 11.55
CA LEU A 371 -2.84 6.12 10.75
C LEU A 371 -3.65 7.36 11.14
N TYR A 372 -4.95 7.22 11.41
CA TYR A 372 -5.78 8.31 11.92
C TYR A 372 -5.31 8.76 13.30
N SER A 373 -5.06 7.80 14.20
CA SER A 373 -4.50 8.06 15.54
C SER A 373 -3.19 8.86 15.47
N LEU A 374 -2.31 8.50 14.54
CA LEU A 374 -1.03 9.18 14.31
C LEU A 374 -1.23 10.63 13.86
N ILE A 375 -2.11 10.85 12.88
CA ILE A 375 -2.39 12.17 12.33
C ILE A 375 -2.95 13.09 13.42
N PHE A 376 -3.88 12.60 14.23
CA PHE A 376 -4.43 13.39 15.33
C PHE A 376 -3.48 13.54 16.53
N SER A 377 -2.52 12.64 16.71
CA SER A 377 -1.46 12.81 17.73
C SER A 377 -0.50 13.94 17.36
N ARG A 378 -0.11 14.04 16.09
CA ARG A 378 0.67 15.19 15.59
C ARG A 378 -0.17 16.45 15.43
N THR A 379 -1.46 16.31 15.18
CA THR A 379 -2.42 17.36 14.76
C THR A 379 -2.26 17.80 13.31
N ILE A 380 -3.39 18.17 12.69
CA ILE A 380 -3.46 18.60 11.29
C ILE A 380 -2.59 19.83 11.03
N ASP A 381 -2.65 20.84 11.89
CA ASP A 381 -1.94 22.09 11.66
C ASP A 381 -0.43 21.94 11.78
N ARG A 382 0.06 21.10 12.71
CA ARG A 382 1.49 20.79 12.79
C ARG A 382 1.96 19.95 11.60
N ILE A 383 1.16 19.01 11.09
CA ILE A 383 1.50 18.29 9.85
C ILE A 383 1.62 19.27 8.68
N ARG A 384 0.71 20.23 8.55
CA ARG A 384 0.81 21.28 7.51
C ARG A 384 2.07 22.12 7.67
N ALA A 385 2.47 22.41 8.90
CA ALA A 385 3.71 23.15 9.20
C ALA A 385 4.98 22.33 8.95
N ASP A 386 4.91 21.00 9.07
CA ASP A 386 6.02 20.08 8.78
C ASP A 386 6.27 19.93 7.27
N PHE A 387 5.24 20.14 6.43
CA PHE A 387 5.34 20.05 4.98
C PHE A 387 6.17 21.17 4.37
N ASP A 388 6.66 20.92 3.15
CA ASP A 388 7.36 21.89 2.31
C ASP A 388 6.75 21.91 0.89
N SER A 389 7.39 22.62 -0.04
CA SER A 389 6.90 22.73 -1.43
C SER A 389 6.80 21.40 -2.19
N THR A 390 7.41 20.32 -1.71
CA THR A 390 7.42 19.00 -2.38
C THR A 390 6.21 18.15 -2.05
N THR A 391 5.48 18.46 -0.97
CA THR A 391 4.36 17.64 -0.54
C THR A 391 3.27 18.41 0.19
N THR A 392 2.01 18.03 -0.02
CA THR A 392 0.84 18.65 0.62
C THR A 392 -0.07 17.66 1.31
N HIS A 393 0.25 16.36 1.22
CA HIS A 393 -0.57 15.28 1.73
C HIS A 393 0.31 14.04 1.96
N LEU A 394 -0.19 13.04 2.69
CA LEU A 394 0.60 11.91 3.20
C LEU A 394 0.63 10.68 2.28
N LEU A 395 -0.40 10.49 1.44
CA LEU A 395 -0.55 9.31 0.58
C LEU A 395 -0.65 9.68 -0.90
N HIS A 396 0.16 9.04 -1.74
CA HIS A 396 0.09 9.23 -3.18
C HIS A 396 -0.61 8.05 -3.86
N LEU A 397 -1.57 8.33 -4.77
CA LEU A 397 -2.22 7.29 -5.56
C LEU A 397 -1.31 6.89 -6.73
N SER A 398 -0.83 5.65 -6.73
CA SER A 398 0.01 5.07 -7.79
C SER A 398 -0.55 3.72 -8.22
N LEU A 399 -0.75 3.51 -9.53
CA LEU A 399 -1.26 2.26 -10.10
C LEU A 399 -2.54 1.74 -9.40
N GLY A 400 -3.44 2.64 -8.99
CA GLY A 400 -4.69 2.28 -8.30
C GLY A 400 -4.56 1.94 -6.81
N ASN A 401 -3.36 2.07 -6.23
CA ASN A 401 -3.13 1.88 -4.80
C ASN A 401 -2.52 3.12 -4.13
N PHE A 402 -2.85 3.36 -2.86
CA PHE A 402 -2.21 4.43 -2.10
C PHE A 402 -0.87 3.96 -1.58
N VAL A 403 0.18 4.73 -1.84
CA VAL A 403 1.55 4.51 -1.36
C VAL A 403 1.92 5.63 -0.39
N CYS A 404 2.64 5.29 0.67
CA CYS A 404 3.12 6.26 1.64
C CYS A 404 4.15 7.20 1.01
N ARG A 405 3.98 8.52 1.20
CA ARG A 405 5.02 9.50 0.90
C ARG A 405 6.06 9.51 2.00
N GLN A 406 7.26 10.03 1.70
CA GLN A 406 8.36 10.12 2.66
C GLN A 406 7.98 10.91 3.94
N ALA A 407 7.15 11.93 3.81
CA ALA A 407 6.60 12.68 4.94
C ALA A 407 5.88 11.79 5.96
N LEU A 408 5.11 10.78 5.50
CA LEU A 408 4.44 9.84 6.39
C LEU A 408 5.43 8.90 7.08
N LEU A 409 6.47 8.43 6.37
CA LEU A 409 7.53 7.63 6.98
C LEU A 409 8.27 8.41 8.05
N ASN A 410 8.63 9.66 7.77
CA ASN A 410 9.30 10.53 8.73
C ASN A 410 8.39 10.83 9.93
N LEU A 411 7.07 10.98 9.73
CA LEU A 411 6.12 11.14 10.83
C LEU A 411 6.12 9.91 11.75
N LEU A 412 6.11 8.71 11.18
CA LEU A 412 6.17 7.45 11.94
C LEU A 412 7.51 7.28 12.68
N LEU A 413 8.62 7.67 12.05
CA LEU A 413 9.96 7.48 12.59
C LEU A 413 10.39 8.56 13.59
N THR A 414 10.00 9.82 13.35
CA THR A 414 10.56 11.00 14.04
C THR A 414 9.50 11.84 14.74
N GLY A 415 8.23 11.53 14.55
CA GLY A 415 7.11 12.35 15.01
C GLY A 415 6.85 13.61 14.20
N HIS A 416 7.62 13.87 13.13
CA HIS A 416 7.48 15.06 12.28
C HIS A 416 7.27 14.65 10.81
N ALA A 417 6.32 15.28 10.13
CA ALA A 417 5.97 14.95 8.75
C ALA A 417 6.84 15.66 7.69
N THR A 418 8.11 15.92 7.99
CA THR A 418 9.03 16.57 7.06
C THR A 418 9.29 15.68 5.85
N PRO A 419 9.17 16.14 4.59
CA PRO A 419 9.31 15.27 3.42
C PRO A 419 10.76 14.84 3.14
N GLN A 420 11.74 15.56 3.70
CA GLN A 420 13.14 15.40 3.39
C GLN A 420 13.87 14.42 4.31
N VAL A 421 14.87 13.73 3.79
CA VAL A 421 15.65 12.70 4.51
C VAL A 421 17.06 13.13 4.86
N PHE A 422 17.50 14.32 4.42
CA PHE A 422 18.79 14.90 4.81
C PHE A 422 18.73 15.51 6.22
N ASN A 423 19.88 15.92 6.76
CA ASN A 423 19.97 16.51 8.09
C ASN A 423 19.71 18.03 8.09
N GLY A 424 19.04 18.52 9.13
CA GLY A 424 18.94 19.96 9.35
C GLY A 424 18.08 20.68 8.30
N THR A 425 18.30 21.97 8.11
CA THR A 425 17.57 22.78 7.12
C THR A 425 18.49 23.14 5.96
N SER A 426 18.04 22.92 4.73
CA SER A 426 18.74 23.37 3.53
C SER A 426 18.13 24.66 3.01
N LEU A 427 18.97 25.66 2.77
CA LEU A 427 18.57 26.99 2.27
C LEU A 427 18.77 27.12 0.76
N ASN A 428 19.66 26.31 0.18
CA ASN A 428 20.08 26.41 -1.21
C ASN A 428 19.97 25.05 -1.90
N ASP A 429 19.71 25.07 -3.20
CA ASP A 429 19.80 23.87 -4.04
C ASP A 429 21.26 23.44 -4.24
N GLU A 430 21.46 22.30 -4.91
CA GLU A 430 22.80 21.76 -5.21
C GLU A 430 23.67 22.73 -6.04
N GLN A 431 23.05 23.68 -6.75
CA GLN A 431 23.71 24.72 -7.55
C GLN A 431 23.90 26.02 -6.75
N HIS A 432 23.75 25.99 -5.42
CA HIS A 432 23.86 27.12 -4.50
C HIS A 432 22.88 28.26 -4.77
N LYS A 433 21.76 27.98 -5.46
CA LYS A 433 20.67 28.91 -5.64
C LYS A 433 19.72 28.82 -4.45
N ALA A 434 19.42 29.96 -3.84
CA ALA A 434 18.48 30.00 -2.72
C ALA A 434 17.11 29.45 -3.14
N PHE A 435 16.56 28.54 -2.34
CA PHE A 435 15.18 28.11 -2.51
C PHE A 435 14.23 29.27 -2.20
N ALA A 436 13.04 29.26 -2.81
CA ALA A 436 11.99 30.21 -2.46
C ALA A 436 11.52 30.05 -1.00
N GLN A 437 11.62 28.83 -0.47
CA GLN A 437 11.40 28.51 0.94
C GLN A 437 12.45 27.47 1.39
N PRO A 438 12.97 27.57 2.62
CA PRO A 438 13.88 26.56 3.18
C PRO A 438 13.27 25.16 3.16
N LEU A 439 14.08 24.16 2.83
CA LEU A 439 13.68 22.76 2.93
C LEU A 439 14.12 22.21 4.29
N HIS A 440 13.16 21.67 5.04
CA HIS A 440 13.41 21.12 6.38
C HIS A 440 13.62 19.61 6.31
N GLY A 441 14.82 19.17 6.67
CA GLY A 441 15.19 17.79 6.88
C GLY A 441 15.03 17.34 8.33
N VAL A 442 15.58 16.18 8.63
CA VAL A 442 15.48 15.54 9.94
C VAL A 442 16.40 16.27 10.93
N LEU A 443 15.81 16.77 12.01
CA LEU A 443 16.50 17.59 13.00
C LEU A 443 17.13 16.77 14.13
N THR A 444 16.55 15.61 14.46
CA THR A 444 16.95 14.82 15.62
C THR A 444 17.08 13.34 15.28
N ARG A 445 18.07 12.69 15.88
CA ARG A 445 18.31 11.25 15.77
C ARG A 445 17.13 10.44 16.34
N SER A 446 16.46 9.66 15.51
CA SER A 446 15.39 8.74 15.93
C SER A 446 15.94 7.48 16.60
N HIS A 447 15.07 6.78 17.34
CA HIS A 447 15.36 5.43 17.85
C HIS A 447 15.49 4.39 16.74
N VAL A 448 14.73 4.52 15.66
CA VAL A 448 14.75 3.64 14.49
C VAL A 448 15.24 4.44 13.30
N GLY A 449 16.14 3.87 12.52
CA GLY A 449 16.75 4.50 11.36
C GLY A 449 15.98 4.28 10.07
N TYR A 450 16.47 4.89 9.02
CA TYR A 450 15.95 4.71 7.66
C TYR A 450 17.09 4.56 6.67
N LEU A 451 16.98 3.56 5.80
CA LEU A 451 17.87 3.36 4.66
C LEU A 451 17.04 3.33 3.38
N LEU A 452 17.57 3.91 2.31
CA LEU A 452 16.90 4.02 1.03
C LEU A 452 17.82 3.54 -0.08
N TRP A 453 17.29 2.65 -0.90
CA TRP A 453 17.89 2.24 -2.16
C TRP A 453 16.81 2.21 -3.25
N ASN A 454 17.07 2.89 -4.36
CA ASN A 454 16.19 2.91 -5.52
C ASN A 454 17.02 2.98 -6.81
N ARG A 455 17.03 1.89 -7.58
CA ARG A 455 17.82 1.75 -8.80
C ARG A 455 17.56 2.85 -9.82
N GLU A 456 16.30 3.17 -10.07
CA GLU A 456 15.90 4.17 -11.07
C GLU A 456 16.44 5.55 -10.70
N GLN A 457 16.40 5.89 -9.41
CA GLN A 457 16.89 7.18 -8.92
C GLN A 457 18.41 7.27 -8.92
N VAL A 458 19.14 6.16 -8.67
CA VAL A 458 20.61 6.14 -8.78
C VAL A 458 21.04 6.41 -10.23
N ASN A 459 20.42 5.76 -11.21
CA ASN A 459 20.75 5.94 -12.63
C ASN A 459 20.51 7.37 -13.12
N HIS A 460 19.63 8.11 -12.45
CA HIS A 460 19.35 9.51 -12.74
C HIS A 460 20.09 10.49 -11.81
N ALA A 461 21.01 10.02 -10.95
CA ALA A 461 21.71 10.81 -9.92
C ALA A 461 20.77 11.60 -9.00
N GLN A 462 19.58 11.06 -8.73
CA GLN A 462 18.48 11.69 -7.98
C GLN A 462 18.21 11.01 -6.64
N LEU A 463 19.03 10.05 -6.21
CA LEU A 463 18.76 9.35 -4.97
C LEU A 463 18.92 10.31 -3.78
N PRO A 464 17.89 10.53 -2.95
CA PRO A 464 17.99 11.43 -1.82
C PRO A 464 19.09 10.98 -0.87
N LEU A 465 20.05 11.87 -0.57
CA LEU A 465 21.12 11.57 0.37
C LEU A 465 20.53 11.50 1.79
N VAL A 466 20.21 10.28 2.24
CA VAL A 466 19.72 10.06 3.61
C VAL A 466 20.79 10.52 4.60
N GLY A 467 20.42 11.46 5.47
CA GLY A 467 21.31 12.07 6.44
C GLY A 467 21.64 11.16 7.62
N SER A 468 22.67 11.52 8.38
CA SER A 468 23.11 10.74 9.54
C SER A 468 22.08 10.64 10.67
N MET A 469 21.12 11.58 10.79
CA MET A 469 20.04 11.48 11.78
C MET A 469 19.13 10.26 11.57
N LEU A 470 19.09 9.74 10.33
CA LEU A 470 18.37 8.52 9.96
C LEU A 470 19.30 7.32 9.73
N LYS A 471 20.48 7.53 9.13
CA LYS A 471 21.45 6.45 8.86
C LYS A 471 22.10 5.90 10.13
N THR A 472 22.29 6.74 11.15
CA THR A 472 22.83 6.34 12.46
C THR A 472 21.74 6.54 13.52
N PRO A 473 20.77 5.63 13.68
CA PRO A 473 19.73 5.72 14.72
C PRO A 473 20.25 5.41 16.13
N ARG A 474 19.49 5.74 17.19
CA ARG A 474 19.91 5.49 18.59
C ARG A 474 20.01 4.01 18.94
N LEU A 475 19.25 3.16 18.23
CA LEU A 475 19.31 1.71 18.34
C LEU A 475 19.61 1.16 16.95
N PRO A 476 20.35 0.04 16.83
CA PRO A 476 20.72 -0.55 15.55
C PRO A 476 19.53 -1.27 14.89
N ILE A 477 18.50 -0.52 14.54
CA ILE A 477 17.28 -0.96 13.85
C ILE A 477 17.00 0.07 12.75
N TRP A 478 16.78 -0.40 11.53
CA TRP A 478 16.49 0.44 10.36
C TRP A 478 15.29 -0.10 9.59
N VAL A 479 14.39 0.80 9.21
CA VAL A 479 13.42 0.54 8.16
C VAL A 479 14.10 0.81 6.82
N CYS A 480 14.02 -0.15 5.90
CA CYS A 480 14.65 -0.07 4.60
C CYS A 480 13.58 0.08 3.53
N ASN A 481 13.70 1.11 2.69
CA ASN A 481 12.94 1.24 1.45
C ASN A 481 13.84 0.81 0.29
N ILE A 482 13.53 -0.35 -0.28
CA ILE A 482 14.33 -1.01 -1.31
C ILE A 482 13.45 -1.11 -2.56
N ASN A 483 13.72 -0.27 -3.56
CA ASN A 483 12.96 -0.22 -4.80
C ASN A 483 11.43 -0.09 -4.58
N GLY A 484 11.02 0.65 -3.53
CA GLY A 484 9.61 0.86 -3.16
C GLY A 484 9.01 -0.22 -2.25
N THR A 485 9.77 -1.27 -1.92
CA THR A 485 9.38 -2.29 -0.94
C THR A 485 9.98 -1.99 0.43
N TYR A 486 9.26 -2.33 1.50
CA TYR A 486 9.68 -2.01 2.87
C TYR A 486 10.13 -3.26 3.61
N SER A 487 11.22 -3.14 4.36
CA SER A 487 11.81 -4.20 5.16
C SER A 487 12.47 -3.64 6.41
N VAL A 488 12.94 -4.52 7.31
CA VAL A 488 13.64 -4.14 8.53
C VAL A 488 15.01 -4.83 8.58
N LEU A 489 16.05 -4.03 8.83
CA LEU A 489 17.39 -4.49 9.22
C LEU A 489 17.60 -4.18 10.69
N PHE A 490 18.20 -5.09 11.46
CA PHE A 490 18.51 -4.82 12.86
C PHE A 490 19.67 -5.65 13.41
N SER A 491 20.21 -5.23 14.54
CA SER A 491 21.18 -5.99 15.33
C SER A 491 20.74 -6.06 16.79
N PRO A 492 20.89 -7.19 17.50
CA PRO A 492 20.67 -7.25 18.95
C PRO A 492 21.78 -6.53 19.73
N ASN A 493 22.95 -6.28 19.12
CA ASN A 493 24.06 -5.59 19.78
C ASN A 493 23.79 -4.08 19.86
N ARG A 494 23.24 -3.62 20.99
CA ARG A 494 22.95 -2.20 21.25
C ARG A 494 24.14 -1.26 20.99
N SER A 495 25.36 -1.73 21.21
CA SER A 495 26.57 -0.92 21.11
C SER A 495 27.11 -0.79 19.69
N LEU A 496 26.49 -1.46 18.70
CA LEU A 496 26.96 -1.50 17.31
C LEU A 496 27.27 -0.11 16.74
N LEU A 497 26.41 0.89 17.00
CA LEU A 497 26.56 2.25 16.44
C LEU A 497 27.24 3.24 17.39
N SER A 498 27.67 2.80 18.57
CA SER A 498 28.33 3.65 19.57
C SER A 498 29.80 3.30 19.78
N ASP A 499 30.22 2.09 19.38
CA ASP A 499 31.61 1.64 19.45
C ASP A 499 32.10 1.29 18.05
N TRP A 500 33.02 2.11 17.52
CA TRP A 500 33.60 1.92 16.19
C TRP A 500 34.26 0.54 16.02
N LYS A 501 34.73 -0.09 17.10
CA LYS A 501 35.29 -1.46 17.06
C LYS A 501 34.23 -2.49 16.70
N MET A 502 32.99 -2.29 17.14
CA MET A 502 31.87 -3.17 16.85
C MET A 502 31.41 -3.06 15.39
N GLU A 503 31.72 -1.96 14.69
CA GLU A 503 31.38 -1.78 13.27
C GLU A 503 32.37 -2.47 12.30
N HIS A 504 33.38 -3.22 12.78
CA HIS A 504 34.34 -3.91 11.89
C HIS A 504 33.77 -5.19 11.28
N LEU A 505 33.29 -6.10 12.12
CA LEU A 505 32.73 -7.39 11.74
C LEU A 505 31.55 -7.69 12.67
N PHE A 506 30.34 -7.72 12.13
CA PHE A 506 29.12 -7.84 12.94
C PHE A 506 27.98 -8.52 12.19
N GLN A 507 26.94 -8.89 12.93
CA GLN A 507 25.74 -9.53 12.41
C GLN A 507 24.58 -8.53 12.28
N LEU A 508 23.92 -8.59 11.12
CA LEU A 508 22.62 -7.96 10.88
C LEU A 508 21.57 -9.03 10.58
N TYR A 509 20.35 -8.76 11.03
CA TYR A 509 19.18 -9.58 10.77
C TYR A 509 18.26 -8.83 9.81
N PHE A 510 17.81 -9.51 8.76
CA PHE A 510 16.97 -8.97 7.71
C PHE A 510 15.59 -9.65 7.70
N TYR A 511 14.55 -8.82 7.72
CA TYR A 511 13.16 -9.23 7.62
C TYR A 511 12.40 -8.41 6.59
N ASN A 512 11.70 -9.06 5.65
CA ASN A 512 11.02 -8.42 4.53
C ASN A 512 9.48 -8.40 4.62
N GLY A 513 8.89 -8.88 5.72
CA GLY A 513 7.44 -8.90 5.88
C GLY A 513 6.70 -9.99 5.09
N HIS A 514 7.37 -10.70 4.17
CA HIS A 514 6.70 -11.59 3.22
C HIS A 514 6.35 -12.95 3.84
N PRO A 515 5.14 -13.51 3.62
CA PRO A 515 4.70 -14.79 4.19
C PRO A 515 5.66 -15.96 3.96
N THR A 516 6.35 -15.99 2.81
CA THR A 516 7.28 -17.08 2.46
C THR A 516 8.65 -16.97 3.15
N GLN A 517 8.98 -15.85 3.82
CA GLN A 517 10.16 -15.80 4.67
C GLN A 517 9.84 -16.56 5.96
N LEU A 518 10.32 -17.82 6.03
CA LEU A 518 10.05 -18.73 7.16
C LEU A 518 10.99 -18.53 8.34
N SER A 519 12.16 -17.92 8.10
CA SER A 519 13.14 -17.60 9.13
C SER A 519 13.80 -16.24 8.86
N THR A 520 14.29 -15.62 9.93
CA THR A 520 14.98 -14.32 9.81
C THR A 520 16.35 -14.54 9.20
N THR A 521 16.67 -13.80 8.13
CA THR A 521 17.96 -13.97 7.45
C THR A 521 19.05 -13.27 8.25
N MET A 522 20.12 -13.98 8.56
CA MET A 522 21.30 -13.43 9.23
C MET A 522 22.39 -13.14 8.20
N LEU A 523 22.87 -11.90 8.19
CA LEU A 523 23.94 -11.40 7.34
C LEU A 523 25.17 -11.12 8.20
N THR A 524 26.34 -11.51 7.73
CA THR A 524 27.63 -11.13 8.32
C THR A 524 28.21 -9.98 7.52
N ILE A 525 28.47 -8.86 8.19
CA ILE A 525 28.96 -7.63 7.57
C ILE A 525 30.41 -7.40 7.98
N ASP A 526 31.30 -7.29 7.00
CA ASP A 526 32.70 -6.92 7.18
C ASP A 526 32.97 -5.59 6.48
N THR A 527 33.39 -4.57 7.24
CA THR A 527 33.63 -3.22 6.73
C THR A 527 35.11 -2.92 6.45
N HIS A 528 36.02 -3.84 6.78
CA HIS A 528 37.47 -3.67 6.64
C HIS A 528 38.10 -4.56 5.58
N SER A 529 37.39 -5.58 5.12
CA SER A 529 37.83 -6.41 4.00
C SER A 529 37.77 -5.63 2.69
N HIS A 530 38.91 -5.06 2.27
CA HIS A 530 39.11 -4.32 1.01
C HIS A 530 39.05 -5.20 -0.25
N HIS A 531 38.35 -6.35 -0.25
CA HIS A 531 38.24 -7.20 -1.43
C HIS A 531 37.59 -6.49 -2.63
N TRP A 532 36.91 -5.36 -2.38
CA TRP A 532 36.29 -4.52 -3.41
C TRP A 532 37.31 -3.64 -4.18
N GLU A 533 38.52 -3.43 -3.65
CA GLU A 533 39.59 -2.64 -4.29
C GLU A 533 40.49 -3.45 -5.24
N ALA A 534 40.25 -4.76 -5.38
CA ALA A 534 40.99 -5.60 -6.31
C ALA A 534 40.59 -5.31 -7.78
N GLU A 535 41.41 -4.47 -8.42
CA GLU A 535 41.57 -4.23 -9.88
C GLU A 535 40.28 -4.07 -10.71
N ASN A 536 39.76 -2.85 -10.71
CA ASN A 536 38.58 -2.45 -11.47
C ASN A 536 38.94 -2.06 -12.92
N ASN A 537 39.25 -3.05 -13.77
CA ASN A 537 39.45 -2.84 -15.21
C ASN A 537 38.15 -2.86 -16.05
N ASP A 538 36.97 -3.04 -15.45
CA ASP A 538 35.68 -3.11 -16.17
C ASP A 538 34.57 -2.27 -15.50
N ILE A 539 34.69 -0.93 -15.52
CA ILE A 539 33.64 0.01 -15.03
C ILE A 539 32.55 0.23 -16.10
N GLN A 540 32.01 -0.85 -16.68
CA GLN A 540 30.89 -0.78 -17.63
C GLN A 540 29.76 -1.80 -17.34
N GLY A 541 29.61 -2.22 -16.08
CA GLY A 541 28.55 -3.12 -15.63
C GLY A 541 27.52 -2.49 -14.69
N ASP A 542 26.27 -2.93 -14.79
CA ASP A 542 25.18 -2.58 -13.87
C ASP A 542 25.41 -3.19 -12.47
N PRO A 543 25.50 -2.39 -11.40
CA PRO A 543 25.85 -2.87 -10.06
C PRO A 543 24.83 -3.84 -9.46
N GLU A 544 23.53 -3.79 -9.82
CA GLU A 544 22.53 -4.77 -9.37
C GLU A 544 22.63 -6.12 -10.10
N LYS A 545 23.26 -6.17 -11.28
CA LYS A 545 23.63 -7.47 -11.90
C LYS A 545 24.76 -8.14 -11.15
N LYS A 546 25.51 -7.37 -10.35
CA LYS A 546 26.65 -7.84 -9.56
C LYS A 546 26.27 -8.09 -8.10
N PHE A 547 25.33 -7.32 -7.54
CA PHE A 547 24.96 -7.39 -6.13
C PHE A 547 23.44 -7.24 -5.88
N PRO A 548 22.86 -8.02 -4.95
CA PRO A 548 21.47 -7.89 -4.51
C PRO A 548 21.11 -6.49 -3.99
N SER A 549 19.86 -6.04 -4.20
CA SER A 549 19.35 -4.73 -3.76
C SER A 549 19.49 -4.49 -2.25
N VAL A 550 19.38 -5.56 -1.44
CA VAL A 550 19.59 -5.52 0.02
C VAL A 550 21.04 -5.13 0.37
N GLU A 551 22.01 -5.70 -0.32
CA GLU A 551 23.43 -5.36 -0.11
C GLU A 551 23.72 -3.92 -0.48
N MET A 552 23.15 -3.46 -1.60
CA MET A 552 23.30 -2.07 -2.02
C MET A 552 22.72 -1.10 -0.99
N THR A 553 21.59 -1.47 -0.38
CA THR A 553 20.98 -0.71 0.72
C THR A 553 21.91 -0.62 1.94
N ILE A 554 22.52 -1.74 2.35
CA ILE A 554 23.49 -1.80 3.47
C ILE A 554 24.71 -0.90 3.16
N ARG A 555 25.22 -0.95 1.93
CA ARG A 555 26.37 -0.15 1.47
C ARG A 555 26.09 1.35 1.45
N THR A 556 24.83 1.79 1.47
CA THR A 556 24.52 3.22 1.67
C THR A 556 24.94 3.73 3.07
N LYS A 557 25.07 2.84 4.06
CA LYS A 557 25.55 3.16 5.42
C LYS A 557 26.98 2.70 5.67
N TRP A 558 27.34 1.49 5.24
CA TRP A 558 28.68 0.94 5.37
C TRP A 558 29.29 0.76 3.99
N GLU A 559 29.81 1.85 3.44
CA GLU A 559 30.42 1.88 2.12
C GLU A 559 31.56 0.86 2.03
N GLY A 560 31.63 0.14 0.90
CA GLY A 560 32.65 -0.89 0.68
C GLY A 560 32.46 -2.20 1.46
N ALA A 561 31.42 -2.33 2.29
CA ALA A 561 31.22 -3.54 3.09
C ALA A 561 31.03 -4.80 2.24
N VAL A 562 31.64 -5.90 2.70
CA VAL A 562 31.43 -7.26 2.23
C VAL A 562 30.30 -7.87 3.05
N ILE A 563 29.35 -8.51 2.36
CA ILE A 563 28.15 -9.09 2.97
C ILE A 563 28.14 -10.59 2.68
N ASP A 564 28.16 -11.40 3.72
CA ASP A 564 27.96 -12.84 3.64
C ASP A 564 26.53 -13.20 4.10
N TRP A 565 25.80 -13.90 3.23
CA TRP A 565 24.44 -14.38 3.47
C TRP A 565 24.38 -15.68 4.29
N ASN A 566 25.54 -16.20 4.71
CA ASN A 566 25.70 -17.39 5.54
C ASN A 566 24.98 -18.62 4.94
N GLY A 567 25.08 -18.79 3.62
CA GLY A 567 24.42 -19.88 2.88
C GLY A 567 22.96 -19.63 2.51
N THR A 568 22.38 -18.48 2.87
CA THR A 568 21.03 -18.08 2.41
C THR A 568 21.10 -17.53 0.99
N VAL A 569 20.15 -17.89 0.14
CA VAL A 569 20.06 -17.32 -1.22
C VAL A 569 19.65 -15.84 -1.11
N PRO A 570 20.39 -14.92 -1.75
CA PRO A 570 20.06 -13.50 -1.69
C PRO A 570 18.67 -13.18 -2.25
N PHE A 571 18.00 -12.22 -1.64
CA PHE A 571 16.78 -11.62 -2.18
C PHE A 571 17.16 -10.61 -3.26
N PHE A 572 16.86 -10.92 -4.52
CA PHE A 572 17.08 -10.04 -5.67
C PHE A 572 15.91 -9.08 -5.88
#